data_AF-A0A226N667-F1
#
_entry.id   AF-A0A226N667-F1
#
_cell.length_a   1.000
_cell.length_b   1.000
_cell.length_c   1.000
_cell.angle_alpha   90.00
_cell.angle_beta   90.00
_cell.angle_gamma   90.00
#
_symmetry.space_group_name_H-M   'P 1'
#
loop_
_entity.id
_entity.type
_entity.pdbx_description
1 polymer ?
#
loop_
_entity_poly.entity_id
_entity_poly.type
_entity_poly.pdbx_seq_one_letter_code
_entity_poly.pdbx_strand_id
1 'polypeptide(L)'
;MICNRSCGLLTGAVIGAVLAIFGGALIPIGDRLISKAIKKEAVISNGTIAFDNWLVPGSSVYRQFWIFNVENPSEVLNLGARPKLEQRGPYTYRVRYLPKENITENSNGTISYMLPNAARFEPDMSVGTENDTITCLNLAVVVSQYNGTSDGLYRVYTGKDDISKTAIIESYKNKRNLSYWEGHCDLVNGTVFFSFIFRSIYGVYQTTKNVKGIQLYRFTVPREAFASPVDVGDNYCFCTDQVISQNCTLAGVLDISSCKAGRPVYISLPHFLHASESILHDVEGLSPNEEEHETFLDVEPTTGFTLQFAKRLQVNLLVRPSTKIE
;
A
#
# COMPACT_ATOMS: atom_id res chain seq x y z
N MET A 1 52.93 50.23 -18.54
CA MET A 1 52.47 49.32 -17.46
C MET A 1 51.97 48.05 -18.14
N ILE A 2 52.83 47.06 -18.28
CA ILE A 2 52.51 45.81 -19.01
C ILE A 2 52.37 44.72 -17.96
N CYS A 3 51.13 44.30 -17.70
CA CYS A 3 50.86 43.12 -16.90
C CYS A 3 51.39 41.92 -17.68
N ASN A 4 52.42 41.25 -17.14
CA ASN A 4 53.06 40.11 -17.80
C ASN A 4 52.03 38.97 -17.90
N ARG A 5 51.75 38.46 -19.10
CA ARG A 5 50.73 37.42 -19.38
C ARG A 5 50.86 36.20 -18.45
N SER A 6 52.10 35.86 -18.09
CA SER A 6 52.43 34.77 -17.16
C SER A 6 51.97 35.04 -15.72
N CYS A 7 51.96 36.30 -15.27
CA CYS A 7 51.52 36.69 -13.93
C CYS A 7 50.00 36.54 -13.79
N GLY A 8 49.23 36.97 -14.80
CA GLY A 8 47.78 36.76 -14.84
C GLY A 8 47.38 35.27 -14.85
N LEU A 9 48.12 34.42 -15.56
CA LEU A 9 47.94 32.96 -15.56
C LEU A 9 48.22 32.33 -14.18
N LEU A 10 49.31 32.73 -13.53
CA LEU A 10 49.65 32.26 -12.17
C LEU A 10 48.61 32.68 -11.14
N THR A 11 48.18 33.95 -11.13
CA THR A 11 47.14 34.42 -10.21
C THR A 11 45.80 33.71 -10.46
N GLY A 12 45.42 33.51 -11.73
CA GLY A 12 44.23 32.75 -12.09
C GLY A 12 44.28 31.28 -11.63
N ALA A 13 45.43 30.61 -11.77
CA ALA A 13 45.63 29.24 -11.31
C ALA A 13 45.56 29.13 -9.77
N VAL A 14 46.15 30.07 -9.04
CA VAL A 14 46.09 30.11 -7.57
C VAL A 14 44.65 30.33 -7.09
N ILE A 15 43.93 31.31 -7.66
CA ILE A 15 42.51 31.55 -7.33
C ILE A 15 41.67 30.32 -7.66
N GLY A 16 41.88 29.70 -8.82
CA GLY A 16 41.18 28.48 -9.21
C GLY A 16 41.45 27.31 -8.26
N ALA A 17 42.69 27.11 -7.82
CA ALA A 17 43.05 26.09 -6.85
C ALA A 17 42.41 26.35 -5.48
N VAL A 18 42.40 27.61 -5.01
CA VAL A 18 41.74 28.00 -3.75
C VAL A 18 40.24 27.78 -3.82
N LEU A 19 39.58 28.15 -4.92
CA LEU A 19 38.15 27.93 -5.12
C LEU A 19 37.81 26.43 -5.21
N ALA A 20 38.66 25.62 -5.85
CA ALA A 20 38.48 24.17 -5.90
C ALA A 20 38.63 23.51 -4.53
N ILE A 21 39.62 23.92 -3.73
CA ILE A 21 39.81 23.44 -2.35
C ILE A 21 38.63 23.87 -1.48
N PHE A 22 38.20 25.13 -1.59
CA PHE A 22 37.07 25.66 -0.83
C PHE A 22 35.75 24.99 -1.22
N GLY A 23 35.50 24.80 -2.51
CA GLY A 23 34.35 24.04 -3.01
C GLY A 23 34.37 22.58 -2.55
N GLY A 24 35.53 21.93 -2.64
CA GLY A 24 35.73 20.56 -2.14
C GLY A 24 35.52 20.42 -0.63
N ALA A 25 35.80 21.47 0.15
CA ALA A 25 35.52 21.51 1.59
C ALA A 25 34.05 21.85 1.90
N LEU A 26 33.41 22.71 1.12
CA LEU A 26 32.02 23.12 1.32
C LEU A 26 31.00 22.03 0.98
N ILE A 27 31.23 21.23 -0.06
CA ILE A 27 30.34 20.12 -0.44
C ILE A 27 30.06 19.17 0.75
N PRO A 28 31.06 18.56 1.42
CA PRO A 28 30.82 17.65 2.53
C PRO A 28 30.24 18.35 3.77
N ILE A 29 30.49 19.65 3.95
CA ILE A 29 29.86 20.44 5.02
C ILE A 29 28.37 20.62 4.72
N GLY A 30 28.02 20.97 3.48
CA GLY A 30 26.65 21.09 2.99
C GLY A 30 25.88 19.79 3.19
N ASP A 31 26.44 18.67 2.73
CA ASP A 31 25.82 17.34 2.87
C ASP A 31 25.56 16.97 4.34
N ARG A 32 26.50 17.31 5.25
CA ARG A 32 26.33 17.09 6.69
C ARG A 32 25.22 17.95 7.29
N LEU A 33 25.10 19.21 6.88
CA LEU A 33 24.04 20.10 7.36
C LEU A 33 22.68 19.63 6.85
N ILE A 34 22.59 19.29 5.57
CA ILE A 34 21.37 18.76 4.94
C ILE A 34 20.95 17.46 5.62
N SER A 35 21.86 16.49 5.78
CA SER A 35 21.58 15.22 6.46
C SER A 35 21.10 15.42 7.91
N LYS A 36 21.68 16.37 8.64
CA LYS A 36 21.21 16.73 9.99
C LYS A 36 19.81 17.33 9.99
N ALA A 37 19.51 18.21 9.04
CA ALA A 37 18.18 18.80 8.90
C ALA A 37 17.14 17.72 8.57
N ILE A 38 17.43 16.82 7.63
CA ILE A 38 16.54 15.70 7.27
C ILE A 38 16.28 14.81 8.49
N LYS A 39 17.33 14.39 9.21
CA LYS A 39 17.17 13.54 10.39
C LYS A 39 16.35 14.19 11.50
N LYS A 40 16.26 15.52 11.54
CA LYS A 40 15.42 16.25 12.48
C LYS A 40 13.97 16.33 11.97
N GLU A 41 13.78 16.73 10.72
CA GLU A 41 12.45 16.96 10.14
C GLU A 41 11.69 15.68 9.76
N ALA A 42 12.39 14.56 9.60
CA ALA A 42 11.82 13.26 9.28
C ALA A 42 11.28 12.49 10.52
N VAL A 43 11.54 12.97 11.74
CA VAL A 43 11.05 12.35 12.99
C VAL A 43 9.58 12.68 13.20
N ILE A 44 8.76 11.71 13.56
CA ILE A 44 7.34 11.91 13.90
C ILE A 44 7.26 12.48 15.32
N SER A 45 7.35 13.80 15.44
CA SER A 45 7.21 14.54 16.69
C SER A 45 6.64 15.92 16.43
N ASN A 46 5.89 16.47 17.37
CA ASN A 46 5.20 17.75 17.19
C ASN A 46 6.16 18.87 16.74
N GLY A 47 5.79 19.57 15.66
CA GLY A 47 6.57 20.67 15.06
C GLY A 47 7.51 20.26 13.92
N THR A 48 7.54 18.99 13.51
CA THR A 48 8.29 18.54 12.33
C THR A 48 7.39 18.40 11.10
N ILE A 49 7.99 18.50 9.91
CA ILE A 49 7.29 18.25 8.63
C ILE A 49 6.71 16.83 8.57
N ALA A 50 7.44 15.84 9.11
CA ALA A 50 6.98 14.46 9.18
C ALA A 50 5.71 14.32 10.02
N PHE A 51 5.63 14.98 11.18
CA PHE A 51 4.46 14.88 12.05
C PHE A 51 3.22 15.49 11.41
N ASP A 52 3.35 16.65 10.76
CA ASP A 52 2.22 17.31 10.09
C ASP A 52 1.66 16.43 8.97
N ASN A 53 2.54 15.90 8.10
CA ASN A 53 2.14 14.98 7.02
C ASN A 53 1.68 13.61 7.53
N TRP A 54 2.19 13.17 8.67
CA TRP A 54 1.73 11.96 9.33
C TRP A 54 0.35 12.17 9.94
N LEU A 55 0.05 13.31 10.56
CA LEU A 55 -1.23 13.60 11.19
C LEU A 55 -2.36 13.63 10.15
N VAL A 56 -2.18 14.43 9.10
CA VAL A 56 -3.04 14.50 7.91
C VAL A 56 -2.15 14.55 6.67
N PRO A 57 -2.31 13.64 5.69
CA PRO A 57 -1.53 13.70 4.45
C PRO A 57 -1.70 15.04 3.73
N GLY A 58 -0.59 15.69 3.36
CA GLY A 58 -0.64 16.95 2.60
C GLY A 58 -1.23 16.82 1.19
N SER A 59 -1.28 15.60 0.64
CA SER A 59 -1.92 15.28 -0.63
C SER A 59 -3.27 14.58 -0.42
N SER A 60 -4.23 14.84 -1.31
CA SER A 60 -5.53 14.18 -1.26
C SER A 60 -5.40 12.71 -1.62
N VAL A 61 -5.96 11.84 -0.78
CA VAL A 61 -6.01 10.39 -1.02
C VAL A 61 -7.40 10.03 -1.53
N TYR A 62 -7.45 9.38 -2.68
CA TYR A 62 -8.69 8.89 -3.27
C TYR A 62 -8.74 7.36 -3.20
N ARG A 63 -9.94 6.83 -2.99
CA ARG A 63 -10.26 5.42 -3.15
C ARG A 63 -11.28 5.31 -4.27
N GLN A 64 -10.89 4.61 -5.34
CA GLN A 64 -11.73 4.39 -6.50
C GLN A 64 -12.20 2.95 -6.50
N PHE A 65 -13.48 2.75 -6.77
CA PHE A 65 -14.08 1.43 -6.88
C PHE A 65 -14.45 1.14 -8.32
N TRP A 66 -14.04 -0.03 -8.80
CA TRP A 66 -14.57 -0.67 -9.98
C TRP A 66 -15.33 -1.91 -9.54
N ILE A 67 -16.58 -2.02 -9.98
CA ILE A 67 -17.48 -3.09 -9.58
C ILE A 67 -17.77 -3.94 -10.81
N PHE A 68 -17.66 -5.25 -10.68
CA PHE A 68 -18.01 -6.18 -11.75
C PHE A 68 -19.51 -6.42 -11.76
N ASN A 69 -20.18 -5.91 -12.79
CA ASN A 69 -21.58 -6.17 -13.09
C ASN A 69 -21.70 -7.55 -13.77
N VAL A 70 -22.58 -8.40 -13.25
CA VAL A 70 -22.84 -9.73 -13.81
C VAL A 70 -23.90 -9.62 -14.91
N GLU A 71 -23.54 -9.95 -16.15
CA GLU A 71 -24.43 -9.81 -17.31
C GLU A 71 -25.40 -10.98 -17.48
N ASN A 72 -25.04 -12.18 -17.02
CA ASN A 72 -25.84 -13.40 -17.17
C ASN A 72 -26.24 -14.05 -15.82
N PRO A 73 -26.82 -13.31 -14.85
CA PRO A 73 -27.08 -13.80 -13.49
C PRO A 73 -28.02 -15.02 -13.46
N SER A 74 -29.04 -15.07 -14.31
CA SER A 74 -29.99 -16.18 -14.37
C SER A 74 -29.35 -17.48 -14.88
N GLU A 75 -28.41 -17.39 -15.83
CA GLU A 75 -27.67 -18.56 -16.32
C GLU A 75 -26.72 -19.10 -15.26
N VAL A 76 -26.04 -18.21 -14.53
CA VAL A 76 -25.17 -18.58 -13.41
C VAL A 76 -25.96 -19.34 -12.34
N LEU A 77 -27.10 -18.80 -11.93
CA LEU A 77 -27.92 -19.41 -10.86
C LEU A 77 -28.60 -20.70 -11.29
N ASN A 78 -29.19 -20.74 -12.49
CA ASN A 78 -30.05 -21.86 -12.90
C ASN A 78 -29.29 -22.98 -13.60
N LEU A 79 -28.22 -22.64 -14.34
CA LEU A 79 -27.49 -23.58 -15.20
C LEU A 79 -26.06 -23.84 -14.72
N GLY A 80 -25.58 -23.11 -13.71
CA GLY A 80 -24.18 -23.14 -13.31
C GLY A 80 -23.23 -22.61 -14.39
N ALA A 81 -23.72 -21.71 -15.26
CA ALA A 81 -22.90 -21.09 -16.29
C ALA A 81 -21.81 -20.21 -15.67
N ARG A 82 -20.72 -19.98 -16.41
CA ARG A 82 -19.69 -19.03 -15.99
C ARG A 82 -20.24 -17.61 -15.98
N PRO A 83 -19.97 -16.81 -14.93
CA PRO A 83 -20.39 -15.42 -14.90
C PRO A 83 -19.62 -14.59 -15.92
N LYS A 84 -20.35 -13.82 -16.71
CA LYS A 84 -19.84 -12.79 -17.61
C LYS A 84 -19.84 -11.46 -16.87
N LEU A 85 -18.66 -10.88 -16.73
CA LEU A 85 -18.43 -9.70 -15.92
C LEU A 85 -18.13 -8.49 -16.80
N GLU A 86 -18.87 -7.40 -16.57
CA GLU A 86 -18.59 -6.08 -17.12
C GLU A 86 -18.09 -5.17 -15.99
N GLN A 87 -16.89 -4.63 -16.11
CA GLN A 87 -16.34 -3.73 -15.11
C GLN A 87 -16.96 -2.33 -15.23
N ARG A 88 -17.50 -1.78 -14.13
CA ARG A 88 -18.07 -0.43 -14.05
C ARG A 88 -17.36 0.42 -13.01
N GLY A 89 -16.88 1.59 -13.43
CA GLY A 89 -16.20 2.53 -12.55
C GLY A 89 -15.39 3.58 -13.32
N PRO A 90 -14.64 4.44 -12.62
CA PRO A 90 -14.51 4.48 -11.17
C PRO A 90 -15.71 5.13 -10.47
N TYR A 91 -16.03 4.66 -9.27
CA TYR A 91 -16.75 5.44 -8.25
C TYR A 91 -15.74 5.95 -7.24
N THR A 92 -15.53 7.26 -7.20
CA THR A 92 -14.40 7.89 -6.52
C THR A 92 -14.83 8.48 -5.18
N TYR A 93 -14.08 8.14 -4.12
CA TYR A 93 -14.25 8.71 -2.79
C TYR A 93 -12.95 9.33 -2.29
N ARG A 94 -13.03 10.53 -1.74
CA ARG A 94 -11.94 11.11 -0.95
C ARG A 94 -11.92 10.45 0.42
N VAL A 95 -10.74 9.98 0.83
CA VAL A 95 -10.50 9.28 2.10
C VAL A 95 -9.27 9.86 2.80
N ARG A 96 -9.03 9.44 4.05
CA ARG A 96 -7.83 9.83 4.83
C ARG A 96 -7.63 11.35 4.98
N TYR A 97 -8.72 12.13 4.93
CA TYR A 97 -8.71 13.58 5.11
C TYR A 97 -8.95 14.02 6.57
N LEU A 98 -9.28 13.07 7.46
CA LEU A 98 -9.41 13.33 8.89
C LEU A 98 -8.07 13.10 9.61
N PRO A 99 -7.75 13.91 10.65
CA PRO A 99 -6.54 13.73 11.45
C PRO A 99 -6.58 12.43 12.23
N LYS A 100 -5.40 11.84 12.49
CA LYS A 100 -5.26 10.73 13.44
C LYS A 100 -5.75 11.15 14.83
N GLU A 101 -6.37 10.21 15.55
CA GLU A 101 -7.01 10.45 16.86
C GLU A 101 -6.28 9.71 17.98
N ASN A 102 -6.57 10.07 19.23
CA ASN A 102 -6.03 9.44 20.45
C ASN A 102 -4.50 9.29 20.43
N ILE A 103 -3.82 10.39 20.06
CA ILE A 103 -2.36 10.41 19.89
C ILE A 103 -1.69 10.47 21.26
N THR A 104 -0.81 9.51 21.53
CA THR A 104 -0.05 9.44 22.78
C THR A 104 1.41 9.11 22.49
N GLU A 105 2.33 9.99 22.90
CA GLU A 105 3.77 9.69 22.87
C GLU A 105 4.16 8.80 24.06
N ASN A 106 5.00 7.81 23.80
CA ASN A 106 5.44 6.84 24.80
C ASN A 106 6.93 7.02 25.11
N SER A 107 7.35 6.64 26.32
CA SER A 107 8.73 6.76 26.78
C SER A 107 9.75 5.91 26.01
N ASN A 108 9.31 4.88 25.30
CA ASN A 108 10.16 3.99 24.47
C ASN A 108 10.38 4.51 23.03
N GLY A 109 10.17 5.81 22.77
CA GLY A 109 10.38 6.41 21.45
C GLY A 109 9.30 6.05 20.42
N THR A 110 8.13 5.59 20.86
CA THR A 110 6.98 5.26 19.99
C THR A 110 5.82 6.23 20.19
N ILE A 111 4.95 6.33 19.19
CA ILE A 111 3.71 7.10 19.23
C ILE A 111 2.52 6.19 18.92
N SER A 112 1.48 6.30 19.74
CA SER A 112 0.24 5.53 19.61
C SER A 112 -0.86 6.39 18.99
N TYR A 113 -1.72 5.82 18.14
CA TYR A 113 -2.81 6.55 17.48
C TYR A 113 -3.92 5.63 16.94
N MET A 114 -5.07 6.24 16.64
CA MET A 114 -6.19 5.64 15.92
C MET A 114 -6.37 6.34 14.56
N LEU A 115 -6.81 5.58 13.55
CA LEU A 115 -7.09 6.07 12.20
C LEU A 115 -8.61 6.15 11.97
N PRO A 116 -9.22 7.34 12.04
CA PRO A 116 -10.63 7.48 11.72
C PRO A 116 -10.90 7.14 10.25
N ASN A 117 -12.02 6.45 10.03
CA ASN A 117 -12.51 6.06 8.73
C ASN A 117 -13.65 7.00 8.32
N ALA A 118 -13.41 7.74 7.25
CA ALA A 118 -14.41 8.55 6.58
C ALA A 118 -14.15 8.53 5.07
N ALA A 119 -15.23 8.41 4.31
CA ALA A 119 -15.25 8.48 2.86
C ALA A 119 -16.27 9.52 2.43
N ARG A 120 -15.88 10.38 1.49
CA ARG A 120 -16.74 11.39 0.86
C ARG A 120 -16.77 11.14 -0.64
N PHE A 121 -17.95 10.95 -1.21
CA PHE A 121 -18.11 10.73 -2.64
C PHE A 121 -17.71 11.97 -3.44
N GLU A 122 -17.03 11.76 -4.57
CA GLU A 122 -16.56 12.81 -5.47
C GLU A 122 -17.21 12.59 -6.86
N PRO A 123 -18.37 13.21 -7.14
CA PRO A 123 -19.15 12.96 -8.34
C PRO A 123 -18.40 13.35 -9.63
N ASP A 124 -17.64 14.45 -9.60
CA ASP A 124 -16.90 14.96 -10.76
C ASP A 124 -15.74 14.05 -11.21
N MET A 125 -15.36 13.08 -10.36
CA MET A 125 -14.33 12.07 -10.65
C MET A 125 -14.93 10.66 -10.76
N SER A 126 -16.25 10.56 -10.85
CA SER A 126 -16.98 9.28 -10.90
C SER A 126 -17.71 9.12 -12.22
N VAL A 127 -17.82 7.88 -12.70
CA VAL A 127 -18.54 7.56 -13.95
C VAL A 127 -20.07 7.72 -13.81
N GLY A 128 -20.57 7.58 -12.59
CA GLY A 128 -21.99 7.57 -12.27
C GLY A 128 -22.26 8.01 -10.83
N THR A 129 -23.44 7.68 -10.31
CA THR A 129 -23.90 8.12 -8.99
C THR A 129 -23.85 7.00 -7.96
N GLU A 130 -23.97 7.32 -6.66
CA GLU A 130 -24.12 6.29 -5.61
C GLU A 130 -25.44 5.51 -5.71
N ASN A 131 -26.37 5.94 -6.57
CA ASN A 131 -27.65 5.28 -6.81
C ASN A 131 -27.62 4.33 -8.03
N ASP A 132 -26.48 4.20 -8.71
CA ASP A 132 -26.34 3.34 -9.87
C ASP A 132 -26.61 1.88 -9.50
N THR A 133 -27.37 1.19 -10.35
CA THR A 133 -27.75 -0.20 -10.12
C THR A 133 -26.72 -1.13 -10.75
N ILE A 134 -26.25 -2.10 -9.95
CA ILE A 134 -25.26 -3.09 -10.38
C ILE A 134 -25.72 -4.47 -9.90
N THR A 135 -25.75 -5.43 -10.82
CA THR A 135 -26.02 -6.83 -10.49
C THR A 135 -24.71 -7.47 -10.06
N CYS A 136 -24.62 -7.88 -8.80
CA CYS A 136 -23.46 -8.56 -8.25
C CYS A 136 -23.88 -9.57 -7.17
N LEU A 137 -22.92 -10.34 -6.64
CA LEU A 137 -23.16 -11.21 -5.50
C LEU A 137 -23.69 -10.41 -4.31
N ASN A 138 -24.50 -11.03 -3.45
CA ASN A 138 -25.05 -10.35 -2.29
C ASN A 138 -23.94 -9.88 -1.34
N LEU A 139 -23.61 -8.59 -1.42
CA LEU A 139 -22.52 -7.96 -0.67
C LEU A 139 -22.86 -7.75 0.81
N ALA A 140 -24.09 -8.01 1.27
CA ALA A 140 -24.44 -7.89 2.69
C ALA A 140 -23.55 -8.76 3.59
N VAL A 141 -22.95 -9.82 3.02
CA VAL A 141 -21.96 -10.67 3.67
C VAL A 141 -20.65 -9.92 3.94
N VAL A 142 -20.25 -8.95 3.13
CA VAL A 142 -18.93 -8.29 3.25
C VAL A 142 -19.03 -6.87 3.81
N VAL A 143 -20.18 -6.21 3.66
CA VAL A 143 -20.35 -4.80 4.01
C VAL A 143 -20.38 -4.63 5.54
N SER A 144 -19.49 -3.76 6.03
CA SER A 144 -19.47 -3.30 7.41
C SER A 144 -19.50 -1.77 7.44
N GLN A 145 -19.99 -1.20 8.53
CA GLN A 145 -19.95 0.25 8.73
C GLN A 145 -18.51 0.77 8.60
N TYR A 146 -18.30 1.73 7.71
CA TYR A 146 -17.00 2.37 7.50
C TYR A 146 -16.94 3.75 8.17
N ASN A 147 -17.85 4.65 7.77
CA ASN A 147 -17.90 6.01 8.31
C ASN A 147 -18.22 6.00 9.81
N GLY A 148 -17.42 6.75 10.58
CA GLY A 148 -17.56 6.85 12.04
C GLY A 148 -16.88 5.72 12.83
N THR A 149 -16.14 4.83 12.16
CA THR A 149 -15.28 3.84 12.82
C THR A 149 -13.83 4.33 12.85
N SER A 150 -12.99 3.74 13.70
CA SER A 150 -11.55 4.01 13.72
C SER A 150 -10.74 2.71 13.72
N ASP A 151 -9.70 2.64 12.88
CA ASP A 151 -8.78 1.52 12.79
C ASP A 151 -7.59 1.72 13.75
N GLY A 152 -7.18 0.67 14.45
CA GLY A 152 -6.16 0.73 15.50
C GLY A 152 -6.59 0.02 16.79
N LEU A 153 -5.87 0.16 17.89
CA LEU A 153 -4.74 1.08 18.15
C LEU A 153 -3.46 0.72 17.38
N TYR A 154 -2.83 1.69 16.75
CA TYR A 154 -1.48 1.55 16.19
C TYR A 154 -0.45 2.11 17.15
N ARG A 155 0.71 1.45 17.26
CA ARG A 155 1.89 1.98 17.95
C ARG A 155 3.09 1.86 17.01
N VAL A 156 3.70 3.00 16.68
CA VAL A 156 4.79 3.08 15.70
C VAL A 156 6.00 3.78 16.28
N TYR A 157 7.20 3.44 15.82
CA TYR A 157 8.41 4.15 16.21
C TYR A 157 8.44 5.55 15.58
N THR A 158 8.81 6.55 16.38
CA THR A 158 8.87 7.95 15.95
C THR A 158 10.07 8.27 15.07
N GLY A 159 11.14 7.48 15.19
CA GLY A 159 12.42 7.75 14.54
C GLY A 159 13.38 8.62 15.35
N LYS A 160 12.99 9.07 16.55
CA LYS A 160 13.78 9.99 17.38
C LYS A 160 15.13 9.41 17.79
N ASP A 161 15.16 8.14 18.17
CA ASP A 161 16.39 7.44 18.57
C ASP A 161 17.15 6.89 17.34
N ASP A 162 16.41 6.37 16.37
CA ASP A 162 16.93 5.76 15.15
C ASP A 162 15.99 6.04 13.97
N ILE A 163 16.43 6.88 13.05
CA ILE A 163 15.65 7.30 11.89
C ILE A 163 15.31 6.13 10.94
N SER A 164 16.08 5.05 10.97
CA SER A 164 15.79 3.85 10.16
C SER A 164 14.52 3.13 10.63
N LYS A 165 14.06 3.42 11.85
CA LYS A 165 12.85 2.83 12.44
C LYS A 165 11.60 3.68 12.28
N THR A 166 11.71 4.88 11.72
CA THR A 166 10.57 5.80 11.57
C THR A 166 9.35 5.10 10.95
N ALA A 167 8.18 5.27 11.59
CA ALA A 167 6.90 4.69 11.20
C ALA A 167 6.81 3.16 11.20
N ILE A 168 7.86 2.40 11.57
CA ILE A 168 7.76 0.94 11.73
C ILE A 168 6.77 0.63 12.84
N ILE A 169 5.87 -0.31 12.59
CA ILE A 169 4.83 -0.70 13.54
C ILE A 169 5.46 -1.57 14.63
N GLU A 170 5.38 -1.10 15.88
CA GLU A 170 5.74 -1.89 17.05
C GLU A 170 4.60 -2.85 17.44
N SER A 171 3.36 -2.39 17.37
CA SER A 171 2.18 -3.22 17.62
C SER A 171 0.93 -2.66 16.96
N TYR A 172 -0.01 -3.56 16.67
CA TYR A 172 -1.36 -3.25 16.22
C TYR A 172 -2.34 -3.94 17.18
N LYS A 173 -3.30 -3.16 17.71
CA LYS A 173 -4.23 -3.60 18.77
C LYS A 173 -3.51 -4.21 19.98
N ASN A 174 -2.39 -3.60 20.37
CA ASN A 174 -1.51 -4.03 21.46
C ASN A 174 -0.88 -5.43 21.28
N LYS A 175 -0.88 -5.96 20.06
CA LYS A 175 -0.25 -7.24 19.72
C LYS A 175 0.79 -7.04 18.62
N ARG A 176 1.83 -7.88 18.63
CA ARG A 176 2.81 -7.99 17.53
C ARG A 176 2.39 -8.99 16.46
N ASN A 177 1.34 -9.74 16.76
CA ASN A 177 0.82 -10.82 15.94
C ASN A 177 -0.69 -10.60 15.79
N LEU A 178 -1.24 -10.99 14.65
CA LEU A 178 -2.61 -10.70 14.29
C LEU A 178 -3.62 -11.69 14.89
N SER A 179 -3.16 -12.88 15.27
CA SER A 179 -3.97 -14.01 15.72
C SER A 179 -4.88 -14.60 14.62
N TYR A 180 -4.49 -14.49 13.34
CA TYR A 180 -5.24 -15.01 12.20
C TYR A 180 -4.47 -16.06 11.39
N TRP A 181 -3.14 -16.05 11.44
CA TRP A 181 -2.28 -16.96 10.71
C TRP A 181 -1.39 -17.76 11.65
N GLU A 182 -0.78 -18.82 11.12
CA GLU A 182 0.21 -19.61 11.84
C GLU A 182 1.64 -19.10 11.58
N GLY A 183 2.55 -19.39 12.50
CA GLY A 183 3.98 -19.13 12.31
C GLY A 183 4.32 -17.65 12.05
N HIS A 184 5.24 -17.41 11.11
CA HIS A 184 5.72 -16.06 10.80
C HIS A 184 4.72 -15.23 9.98
N CYS A 185 3.73 -15.86 9.34
CA CYS A 185 2.69 -15.17 8.58
C CYS A 185 1.84 -14.23 9.45
N ASP A 186 1.77 -14.50 10.76
CA ASP A 186 0.96 -13.74 11.71
C ASP A 186 1.63 -12.45 12.20
N LEU A 187 2.92 -12.25 11.89
CA LEU A 187 3.70 -11.13 12.37
C LEU A 187 3.30 -9.81 11.70
N VAL A 188 3.18 -8.76 12.50
CA VAL A 188 3.03 -7.38 12.04
C VAL A 188 4.43 -6.78 11.88
N ASN A 189 4.92 -6.72 10.65
CA ASN A 189 6.30 -6.30 10.33
C ASN A 189 6.32 -5.05 9.44
N GLY A 190 7.34 -4.21 9.67
CA GLY A 190 7.67 -3.07 8.83
C GLY A 190 6.73 -1.86 8.99
N THR A 191 6.79 -0.96 8.01
CA THR A 191 5.87 0.19 7.85
C THR A 191 4.63 -0.20 7.04
N VAL A 192 4.75 -1.24 6.22
CA VAL A 192 3.78 -1.65 5.22
C VAL A 192 2.92 -2.80 5.74
N PHE A 193 2.05 -2.48 6.70
CA PHE A 193 1.01 -3.39 7.15
C PHE A 193 -0.32 -3.04 6.48
N PHE A 194 -0.90 -4.01 5.78
CA PHE A 194 -2.19 -3.82 5.14
C PHE A 194 -3.29 -4.32 6.07
N SER A 195 -3.79 -3.47 6.97
CA SER A 195 -4.83 -3.84 7.95
C SER A 195 -6.10 -4.45 7.33
N PHE A 196 -6.42 -4.09 6.08
CA PHE A 196 -7.58 -4.63 5.38
C PHE A 196 -7.44 -6.09 4.91
N ILE A 197 -6.22 -6.52 4.55
CA ILE A 197 -5.94 -7.91 4.13
C ILE A 197 -5.38 -8.74 5.30
N PHE A 198 -5.19 -8.10 6.46
CA PHE A 198 -4.71 -8.71 7.69
C PHE A 198 -3.40 -9.49 7.51
N ARG A 199 -2.46 -8.95 6.72
CA ARG A 199 -1.09 -9.49 6.64
C ARG A 199 -0.08 -8.38 6.37
N SER A 200 1.15 -8.64 6.75
CA SER A 200 2.31 -7.85 6.33
C SER A 200 2.70 -8.25 4.92
N ILE A 201 3.14 -7.27 4.12
CA ILE A 201 3.67 -7.50 2.76
C ILE A 201 4.88 -6.60 2.55
N TYR A 202 5.72 -6.96 1.59
CA TYR A 202 6.94 -6.22 1.29
C TYR A 202 6.89 -5.64 -0.12
N GLY A 203 7.53 -4.48 -0.29
CA GLY A 203 7.77 -3.87 -1.60
C GLY A 203 9.20 -4.13 -2.04
N VAL A 204 9.40 -4.39 -3.33
CA VAL A 204 10.73 -4.57 -3.93
C VAL A 204 10.99 -3.41 -4.88
N TYR A 205 12.22 -2.89 -4.87
CA TYR A 205 12.63 -1.84 -5.80
C TYR A 205 12.50 -2.33 -7.25
N GLN A 206 11.84 -1.54 -8.08
CA GLN A 206 11.63 -1.83 -9.50
C GLN A 206 12.40 -0.84 -10.37
N THR A 207 12.20 0.46 -10.16
CA THR A 207 12.77 1.49 -11.02
C THR A 207 12.88 2.85 -10.33
N THR A 208 13.62 3.78 -10.93
CA THR A 208 13.71 5.16 -10.49
C THR A 208 12.81 6.04 -11.37
N LYS A 209 12.01 6.90 -10.75
CA LYS A 209 11.10 7.85 -11.41
C LYS A 209 11.53 9.28 -11.08
N ASN A 210 11.21 10.22 -11.97
CA ASN A 210 11.30 11.64 -11.69
C ASN A 210 9.90 12.23 -11.80
N VAL A 211 9.38 12.75 -10.70
CA VAL A 211 8.05 13.35 -10.63
C VAL A 211 8.21 14.79 -10.16
N LYS A 212 7.85 15.74 -11.03
CA LYS A 212 7.94 17.18 -10.74
C LYS A 212 9.34 17.64 -10.27
N GLY A 213 10.40 17.02 -10.79
CA GLY A 213 11.79 17.35 -10.45
C GLY A 213 12.32 16.61 -9.22
N ILE A 214 11.52 15.76 -8.57
CA ILE A 214 11.91 14.96 -7.41
C ILE A 214 12.21 13.54 -7.88
N GLN A 215 13.40 13.04 -7.53
CA GLN A 215 13.77 11.65 -7.79
C GLN A 215 13.13 10.72 -6.76
N LEU A 216 12.42 9.69 -7.24
CA LEU A 216 11.69 8.74 -6.44
C LEU A 216 12.11 7.31 -6.80
N TYR A 217 12.14 6.43 -5.81
CA TYR A 217 12.30 5.00 -6.00
C TYR A 217 10.93 4.34 -5.98
N ARG A 218 10.61 3.63 -7.08
CA ARG A 218 9.38 2.85 -7.21
C ARG A 218 9.59 1.49 -6.58
N PHE A 219 8.78 1.19 -5.59
CA PHE A 219 8.64 -0.12 -4.98
C PHE A 219 7.31 -0.74 -5.39
N THR A 220 7.32 -2.01 -5.79
CA THR A 220 6.10 -2.74 -6.13
C THR A 220 5.95 -4.00 -5.30
N VAL A 221 4.72 -4.46 -5.15
CA VAL A 221 4.46 -5.74 -4.47
C VAL A 221 4.78 -6.87 -5.45
N PRO A 222 5.78 -7.72 -5.14
CA PRO A 222 6.20 -8.75 -6.07
C PRO A 222 5.18 -9.90 -6.15
N ARG A 223 5.14 -10.61 -7.28
CA ARG A 223 4.26 -11.76 -7.49
C ARG A 223 4.44 -12.85 -6.43
N GLU A 224 5.66 -13.01 -5.91
CA GLU A 224 6.05 -13.97 -4.87
C GLU A 224 5.25 -13.76 -3.58
N ALA A 225 4.79 -12.54 -3.30
CA ALA A 225 3.97 -12.26 -2.12
C ALA A 225 2.58 -12.92 -2.17
N PHE A 226 2.09 -13.27 -3.37
CA PHE A 226 0.82 -13.98 -3.58
C PHE A 226 1.03 -15.36 -4.21
N ALA A 227 2.26 -15.84 -4.33
CA ALA A 227 2.57 -17.13 -4.93
C ALA A 227 2.14 -18.30 -4.03
N SER A 228 1.96 -19.47 -4.64
CA SER A 228 1.61 -20.69 -3.92
C SER A 228 2.76 -21.14 -3.00
N PRO A 229 2.48 -21.90 -1.93
CA PRO A 229 3.50 -22.57 -1.12
C PRO A 229 4.43 -23.51 -1.90
N VAL A 230 4.01 -23.98 -3.09
CA VAL A 230 4.86 -24.80 -3.97
C VAL A 230 5.98 -23.96 -4.60
N ASP A 231 5.68 -22.73 -5.00
CA ASP A 231 6.64 -21.81 -5.59
C ASP A 231 7.46 -21.07 -4.52
N VAL A 232 6.79 -20.67 -3.44
CA VAL A 232 7.36 -19.91 -2.33
C VAL A 232 6.97 -20.58 -1.01
N GLY A 233 7.85 -21.43 -0.50
CA GLY A 233 7.61 -22.23 0.71
C GLY A 233 7.18 -21.41 1.92
N ASP A 234 7.67 -20.17 2.06
CA ASP A 234 7.32 -19.27 3.17
C ASP A 234 5.84 -18.89 3.22
N ASN A 235 5.08 -19.05 2.13
CA ASN A 235 3.65 -18.75 2.08
C ASN A 235 2.76 -19.88 2.64
N TYR A 236 3.33 -21.00 3.12
CA TYR A 236 2.57 -22.16 3.60
C TYR A 236 1.48 -21.79 4.63
N CYS A 237 1.78 -20.85 5.53
CA CYS A 237 0.88 -20.44 6.61
C CYS A 237 -0.26 -19.51 6.19
N PHE A 238 -0.32 -19.11 4.91
CA PHE A 238 -1.47 -18.43 4.32
C PHE A 238 -2.45 -19.39 3.64
N CYS A 239 -2.10 -20.68 3.49
CA CYS A 239 -3.00 -21.68 2.95
C CYS A 239 -3.94 -22.22 4.04
N THR A 240 -5.22 -21.85 3.98
CA THR A 240 -6.23 -22.18 5.00
C THR A 240 -7.06 -23.42 4.67
N ASP A 241 -7.27 -23.73 3.39
CA ASP A 241 -8.14 -24.81 2.92
C ASP A 241 -7.47 -25.58 1.78
N GLN A 242 -7.14 -26.85 2.01
CA GLN A 242 -6.47 -27.72 1.03
C GLN A 242 -7.39 -28.18 -0.11
N VAL A 243 -8.71 -28.15 0.06
CA VAL A 243 -9.65 -28.56 -0.99
C VAL A 243 -9.77 -27.46 -2.03
N ILE A 244 -9.99 -26.21 -1.59
CA ILE A 244 -10.12 -25.07 -2.52
C ILE A 244 -8.81 -24.72 -3.18
N SER A 245 -7.72 -24.69 -2.39
CA SER A 245 -6.40 -24.35 -2.91
C SER A 245 -5.75 -25.46 -3.73
N GLN A 246 -6.45 -26.57 -3.97
CA GLN A 246 -5.94 -27.77 -4.66
C GLN A 246 -4.61 -28.24 -4.05
N ASN A 247 -4.66 -28.56 -2.75
CA ASN A 247 -3.52 -28.91 -1.92
C ASN A 247 -2.44 -27.81 -1.88
N CYS A 248 -2.88 -26.56 -1.70
CA CYS A 248 -2.04 -25.36 -1.62
C CYS A 248 -1.18 -25.12 -2.88
N THR A 249 -1.71 -25.39 -4.06
CA THR A 249 -1.02 -25.17 -5.35
C THR A 249 -1.51 -23.92 -6.08
N LEU A 250 -2.71 -23.42 -5.76
CA LEU A 250 -3.22 -22.19 -6.36
C LEU A 250 -2.49 -20.94 -5.85
N ALA A 251 -2.26 -19.99 -6.77
CA ALA A 251 -1.57 -18.73 -6.54
C ALA A 251 -2.48 -17.52 -6.87
N GLY A 252 -2.10 -16.34 -6.37
CA GLY A 252 -2.71 -15.04 -6.66
C GLY A 252 -3.99 -14.71 -5.89
N VAL A 253 -4.40 -15.58 -4.95
CA VAL A 253 -5.56 -15.37 -4.08
C VAL A 253 -5.20 -15.63 -2.62
N LEU A 254 -5.82 -14.88 -1.71
CA LEU A 254 -5.64 -14.99 -0.27
C LEU A 254 -7.00 -15.14 0.41
N ASP A 255 -7.24 -16.26 1.08
CA ASP A 255 -8.43 -16.46 1.91
C ASP A 255 -8.31 -15.65 3.21
N ILE A 256 -9.19 -14.67 3.40
CA ILE A 256 -9.22 -13.86 4.62
C ILE A 256 -10.47 -14.17 5.48
N SER A 257 -11.05 -15.36 5.35
CA SER A 257 -12.23 -15.78 6.09
C SER A 257 -12.04 -15.70 7.62
N SER A 258 -10.84 -16.05 8.12
CA SER A 258 -10.49 -16.00 9.53
C SER A 258 -10.63 -14.60 10.15
N CYS A 259 -10.33 -13.55 9.40
CA CYS A 259 -10.46 -12.16 9.86
C CYS A 259 -11.83 -11.54 9.53
N LYS A 260 -12.67 -12.24 8.75
CA LYS A 260 -14.04 -11.85 8.38
C LYS A 260 -15.11 -12.72 9.03
N ALA A 261 -14.86 -13.20 10.25
CA ALA A 261 -15.82 -14.00 11.03
C ALA A 261 -16.35 -15.22 10.24
N GLY A 262 -15.47 -15.92 9.53
CA GLY A 262 -15.77 -17.13 8.76
C GLY A 262 -16.43 -16.88 7.40
N ARG A 263 -16.62 -15.62 6.99
CA ARG A 263 -17.22 -15.30 5.70
C ARG A 263 -16.23 -15.56 4.55
N PRO A 264 -16.66 -16.12 3.41
CA PRO A 264 -15.77 -16.67 2.39
C PRO A 264 -15.17 -15.58 1.48
N VAL A 265 -14.44 -14.64 2.08
CA VAL A 265 -13.85 -13.48 1.40
C VAL A 265 -12.42 -13.79 0.99
N TYR A 266 -12.14 -13.61 -0.31
CA TYR A 266 -10.82 -13.81 -0.89
C TYR A 266 -10.29 -12.50 -1.46
N ILE A 267 -9.02 -12.19 -1.21
CA ILE A 267 -8.34 -11.02 -1.76
C ILE A 267 -7.40 -11.46 -2.89
N SER A 268 -7.39 -10.69 -3.98
CA SER A 268 -6.44 -10.83 -5.08
C SER A 268 -5.96 -9.47 -5.57
N LEU A 269 -5.09 -9.46 -6.58
CA LEU A 269 -4.88 -8.27 -7.39
C LEU A 269 -6.02 -8.12 -8.42
N PRO A 270 -6.28 -6.89 -8.93
CA PRO A 270 -7.34 -6.66 -9.90
C PRO A 270 -7.23 -7.55 -11.15
N HIS A 271 -8.38 -8.01 -11.63
CA HIS A 271 -8.53 -8.99 -12.71
C HIS A 271 -7.73 -10.28 -12.50
N PHE A 272 -7.48 -10.64 -11.22
CA PHE A 272 -6.65 -11.77 -10.83
C PHE A 272 -5.24 -11.73 -11.44
N LEU A 273 -4.64 -10.54 -11.52
CA LEU A 273 -3.24 -10.39 -11.90
C LEU A 273 -2.34 -11.31 -11.04
N HIS A 274 -1.48 -12.09 -11.71
CA HIS A 274 -0.59 -13.12 -11.14
C HIS A 274 -1.29 -14.33 -10.48
N ALA A 275 -2.58 -14.54 -10.71
CA ALA A 275 -3.26 -15.75 -10.24
C ALA A 275 -3.09 -16.94 -11.18
N SER A 276 -3.34 -18.14 -10.65
CA SER A 276 -3.38 -19.39 -11.43
C SER A 276 -4.43 -19.31 -12.54
N GLU A 277 -4.11 -19.87 -13.72
CA GLU A 277 -4.98 -19.84 -14.90
C GLU A 277 -6.37 -20.43 -14.65
N SER A 278 -6.48 -21.46 -13.80
CA SER A 278 -7.76 -22.06 -13.41
C SER A 278 -8.75 -21.03 -12.84
N ILE A 279 -8.26 -20.05 -12.08
CA ILE A 279 -9.09 -18.99 -11.48
C ILE A 279 -9.59 -18.02 -12.55
N LEU A 280 -8.76 -17.72 -13.57
CA LEU A 280 -9.14 -16.88 -14.69
C LEU A 280 -10.17 -17.55 -15.59
N HIS A 281 -10.13 -18.88 -15.72
CA HIS A 281 -11.04 -19.64 -16.58
C HIS A 281 -12.46 -19.82 -16.03
N ASP A 282 -12.67 -19.58 -14.73
CA ASP A 282 -13.96 -19.72 -14.06
C ASP A 282 -14.90 -18.52 -14.33
N VAL A 283 -14.39 -17.40 -14.84
CA VAL A 283 -15.16 -16.19 -15.11
C VAL A 283 -14.79 -15.58 -16.46
N GLU A 284 -15.74 -14.90 -17.11
CA GLU A 284 -15.54 -14.22 -18.39
C GLU A 284 -15.50 -12.70 -18.18
N GLY A 285 -14.72 -11.97 -18.99
CA GLY A 285 -14.62 -10.50 -18.93
C GLY A 285 -13.44 -9.94 -18.12
N LEU A 286 -12.48 -10.78 -17.73
CA LEU A 286 -11.24 -10.32 -17.08
C LEU A 286 -10.12 -10.02 -18.08
N SER A 287 -9.27 -9.04 -17.77
CA SER A 287 -8.13 -8.63 -18.58
C SER A 287 -6.98 -8.14 -17.68
N PRO A 288 -6.22 -9.05 -17.04
CA PRO A 288 -5.11 -8.64 -16.16
C PRO A 288 -4.02 -7.87 -16.92
N ASN A 289 -3.56 -6.76 -16.35
CA ASN A 289 -2.52 -5.89 -16.89
C ASN A 289 -1.65 -5.36 -15.74
N GLU A 290 -0.32 -5.47 -15.85
CA GLU A 290 0.59 -5.04 -14.77
C GLU A 290 0.54 -3.52 -14.53
N GLU A 291 0.56 -2.71 -15.58
CA GLU A 291 0.56 -1.24 -15.46
C GLU A 291 -0.71 -0.74 -14.75
N GLU A 292 -1.86 -1.33 -15.08
CA GLU A 292 -3.16 -0.95 -14.54
C GLU A 292 -3.46 -1.59 -13.18
N HIS A 293 -2.95 -2.79 -12.88
CA HIS A 293 -3.39 -3.58 -11.72
C HIS A 293 -2.32 -3.82 -10.64
N GLU A 294 -1.06 -3.49 -10.88
CA GLU A 294 0.01 -3.62 -9.88
C GLU A 294 -0.16 -2.62 -8.72
N THR A 295 0.27 -2.98 -7.51
CA THR A 295 0.37 -2.04 -6.38
C THR A 295 1.79 -1.48 -6.30
N PHE A 296 1.92 -0.16 -6.23
CA PHE A 296 3.21 0.52 -6.14
C PHE A 296 3.24 1.66 -5.12
N LEU A 297 4.44 1.99 -4.67
CA LEU A 297 4.78 3.17 -3.88
C LEU A 297 6.00 3.85 -4.49
N ASP A 298 5.92 5.16 -4.72
CA ASP A 298 7.05 5.99 -5.14
C ASP A 298 7.54 6.79 -3.93
N VAL A 299 8.74 6.43 -3.47
CA VAL A 299 9.33 6.89 -2.21
C VAL A 299 10.51 7.80 -2.50
N GLU A 300 10.56 8.96 -1.86
CA GLU A 300 11.71 9.85 -1.92
C GLU A 300 12.85 9.26 -1.04
N PRO A 301 14.02 8.96 -1.62
CA PRO A 301 15.04 8.13 -0.97
C PRO A 301 15.72 8.79 0.23
N THR A 302 15.68 10.12 0.33
CA THR A 302 16.38 10.87 1.36
C THR A 302 15.57 10.96 2.66
N THR A 303 14.28 11.24 2.54
CA THR A 303 13.33 11.39 3.66
C THR A 303 12.58 10.11 3.97
N GLY A 304 12.44 9.20 2.99
CA GLY A 304 11.60 8.01 3.09
C GLY A 304 10.10 8.28 2.90
N PHE A 305 9.71 9.51 2.54
CA PHE A 305 8.31 9.85 2.34
C PHE A 305 7.76 9.27 1.05
N THR A 306 6.56 8.69 1.12
CA THR A 306 5.81 8.26 -0.07
C THR A 306 5.11 9.47 -0.67
N LEU A 307 5.48 9.84 -1.90
CA LEU A 307 4.89 11.00 -2.59
C LEU A 307 3.78 10.61 -3.56
N GLN A 308 3.83 9.38 -4.09
CA GLN A 308 2.81 8.82 -4.97
C GLN A 308 2.66 7.34 -4.66
N PHE A 309 1.45 6.81 -4.72
CA PHE A 309 1.21 5.38 -4.59
C PHE A 309 -0.09 5.00 -5.28
N ALA A 310 -0.21 3.75 -5.68
CA ALA A 310 -1.48 3.13 -6.03
C ALA A 310 -1.57 1.80 -5.28
N LYS A 311 -2.53 1.70 -4.36
CA LYS A 311 -2.87 0.45 -3.68
C LYS A 311 -4.07 -0.16 -4.37
N ARG A 312 -3.85 -1.27 -5.07
CA ARG A 312 -4.85 -1.94 -5.91
C ARG A 312 -5.07 -3.36 -5.41
N LEU A 313 -6.32 -3.67 -5.10
CA LEU A 313 -6.75 -4.96 -4.56
C LEU A 313 -8.14 -5.27 -5.10
N GLN A 314 -8.45 -6.54 -5.23
CA GLN A 314 -9.76 -7.04 -5.60
C GLN A 314 -10.33 -7.89 -4.46
N VAL A 315 -11.63 -7.71 -4.20
CA VAL A 315 -12.38 -8.47 -3.21
C VAL A 315 -13.27 -9.46 -3.95
N ASN A 316 -13.14 -10.72 -3.59
CA ASN A 316 -13.85 -11.83 -4.20
C ASN A 316 -14.64 -12.58 -3.12
N LEU A 317 -15.73 -13.23 -3.53
CA LEU A 317 -16.50 -14.12 -2.68
C LEU A 317 -16.47 -15.51 -3.30
N LEU A 318 -16.08 -16.50 -2.50
CA LEU A 318 -16.20 -17.89 -2.92
C LEU A 318 -17.66 -18.32 -2.78
N VAL A 319 -18.24 -18.78 -3.89
CA VAL A 319 -19.61 -19.28 -3.96
C VAL A 319 -19.56 -20.75 -4.38
N ARG A 320 -20.38 -21.58 -3.73
CA ARG A 320 -20.50 -23.00 -4.07
C ARG A 320 -21.98 -23.41 -4.12
N PRO A 321 -22.32 -24.45 -4.90
CA PRO A 321 -23.65 -25.05 -4.85
C PRO A 321 -23.99 -25.53 -3.42
N SER A 322 -25.24 -25.32 -3.01
CA SER A 322 -25.78 -25.81 -1.74
C SER A 322 -27.13 -26.45 -1.99
N THR A 323 -27.34 -27.66 -1.49
CA THR A 323 -28.63 -28.35 -1.60
C THR A 323 -29.65 -27.91 -0.53
N LYS A 324 -29.29 -26.95 0.33
CA LYS A 324 -30.10 -26.49 1.46
C LYS A 324 -30.61 -25.06 1.31
N ILE A 325 -30.14 -24.34 0.30
CA ILE A 325 -30.51 -22.95 0.03
C ILE A 325 -31.20 -22.97 -1.32
N GLU A 326 -32.52 -22.83 -1.31
CA GLU A 326 -33.38 -22.65 -2.50
C GLU A 326 -33.44 -21.17 -2.91
#